data_AF-A0A8I0JCV7-F1
#
_entry.id   AF-A0A8I0JCV7-F1
#
_cell.length_a   1.000
_cell.length_b   1.000
_cell.length_c   1.000
_cell.angle_alpha   90.00
_cell.angle_beta   90.00
_cell.angle_gamma   90.00
#
_symmetry.space_group_name_H-M   'P 1'
#
loop_
_entity.id
_entity.type
_entity.pdbx_description
1 polymer ?
#
loop_
_entity_poly.entity_id
_entity_poly.type
_entity_poly.pdbx_seq_one_letter_code
_entity_poly.pdbx_strand_id
1 'polypeptide(L)' 'MSFEPRRVKLHELYREIEALGGGDTDPEGEAYNRAILDALSILRASGFGEGFYVDQREYENRGRLAREFAPVIGAALA' A
#
# COMPACT_ATOMS: atom_id res chain seq x y z
N MET A 1 4.66 -18.56 16.65
CA MET A 1 3.90 -18.35 15.39
C MET A 1 4.92 -18.11 14.29
N SER A 2 4.96 -18.93 13.23
CA SER A 2 5.76 -18.58 12.05
C SER A 2 5.00 -17.48 11.29
N PHE A 3 5.63 -16.33 11.13
CA PHE A 3 5.10 -15.28 10.29
C PHE A 3 5.41 -15.64 8.84
N GLU A 4 4.41 -16.16 8.13
CA GLU A 4 4.46 -16.37 6.69
C GLU A 4 3.99 -15.08 6.00
N PRO A 5 4.89 -14.30 5.38
CA PRO A 5 4.51 -13.05 4.73
C PRO A 5 3.57 -13.31 3.56
N ARG A 6 2.32 -12.87 3.67
CA ARG A 6 1.30 -13.01 2.61
C ARG A 6 1.46 -11.88 1.59
N ARG A 7 1.51 -12.24 0.30
CA ARG A 7 1.41 -11.28 -0.82
C ARG A 7 -0.06 -11.09 -1.19
N VAL A 8 -0.60 -9.90 -0.98
CA VAL A 8 -1.96 -9.51 -1.38
C VAL A 8 -1.95 -8.23 -2.16
N LYS A 9 -3.02 -7.98 -2.91
CA LYS A 9 -3.18 -6.68 -3.56
C LYS A 9 -3.41 -5.62 -2.49
N LEU A 10 -2.83 -4.45 -2.68
CA LEU A 10 -2.83 -3.43 -1.63
C LEU A 10 -4.23 -2.89 -1.30
N HIS A 11 -5.17 -2.89 -2.25
CA HIS A 11 -6.56 -2.52 -1.98
C HIS A 11 -7.31 -3.60 -1.17
N GLU A 12 -6.93 -4.87 -1.28
CA GLU A 12 -7.44 -5.93 -0.42
C GLU A 12 -6.92 -5.72 1.00
N LEU A 13 -5.62 -5.43 1.14
CA LEU A 13 -5.03 -5.08 2.43
C LEU A 13 -5.69 -3.85 3.07
N TYR A 14 -5.99 -2.81 2.29
CA TYR A 14 -6.70 -1.63 2.78
C TYR A 14 -8.07 -2.01 3.37
N ARG A 15 -8.87 -2.80 2.64
CA ARG A 15 -10.19 -3.25 3.10
C ARG A 15 -10.10 -4.15 4.33
N GLU A 16 -9.09 -5.02 4.38
CA GLU A 16 -8.86 -5.86 5.55
C GLU A 16 -8.54 -5.02 6.79
N ILE A 17 -7.68 -4.00 6.67
CA ILE A 17 -7.37 -3.08 7.78
C ILE A 17 -8.60 -2.28 8.19
N GLU A 18 -9.38 -1.80 7.22
CA GLU A 18 -10.63 -1.07 7.48
C GLU A 18 -11.65 -1.91 8.24
N ALA A 19 -11.76 -3.20 7.91
CA ALA A 19 -12.65 -4.14 8.59
C ALA A 19 -12.21 -4.48 10.03
N LEU A 20 -10.97 -4.17 10.44
CA LEU A 20 -10.53 -4.30 11.82
C LEU A 20 -11.11 -3.19 12.72
N GLY A 21 -11.55 -2.07 12.13
CA GLY A 21 -12.08 -0.93 12.86
C GLY A 21 -13.54 -1.11 13.25
N GLY A 22 -14.03 -0.23 14.13
CA GLY A 22 -15.43 -0.26 14.59
C GLY A 22 -15.68 -1.24 15.74
N GLY A 23 -14.62 -1.64 16.44
CA GLY A 23 -14.69 -2.44 17.67
C GLY A 23 -15.22 -1.64 18.87
N ASP A 24 -15.05 -2.20 20.07
CA ASP A 24 -15.58 -1.69 21.33
C ASP A 24 -15.27 -0.19 21.59
N THR A 25 -16.16 0.45 22.34
CA THR A 25 -16.08 1.89 22.71
C THR A 25 -15.46 2.13 24.08
N ASP A 26 -14.89 1.09 24.69
CA ASP A 26 -14.06 1.27 25.88
C ASP A 26 -12.74 1.99 25.53
N PRO A 27 -11.98 2.48 26.53
CA PRO A 27 -10.76 3.25 26.27
C PRO A 27 -9.70 2.49 25.43
N GLU A 28 -9.63 1.17 25.54
CA GLU A 28 -8.67 0.34 24.81
C GLU A 28 -9.13 0.13 23.36
N GLY A 29 -10.41 -0.16 23.16
CA GLY A 29 -11.06 -0.24 21.86
C GLY A 29 -11.02 1.09 21.11
N GLU A 30 -11.17 2.22 21.78
CA GLU A 30 -11.04 3.52 21.13
C GLU A 30 -9.60 3.84 20.72
N ALA A 31 -8.61 3.49 21.55
CA ALA A 31 -7.20 3.61 21.18
C ALA A 31 -6.86 2.72 19.97
N TYR A 32 -7.37 1.49 19.94
CA TYR A 32 -7.21 0.57 18.82
C TYR A 32 -7.86 1.11 17.54
N ASN A 33 -9.10 1.59 17.63
CA ASN A 33 -9.82 2.21 16.51
C ASN A 33 -9.07 3.43 15.96
N ARG A 34 -8.46 4.27 16.81
CA ARG A 34 -7.62 5.39 16.34
C ARG A 34 -6.38 4.92 15.59
N ALA A 35 -5.69 3.89 16.08
CA ALA A 35 -4.52 3.35 15.40
C ALA A 35 -4.85 2.84 13.99
N ILE A 36 -6.04 2.22 13.82
CA ILE A 36 -6.54 1.80 12.50
C ILE A 36 -6.81 3.01 11.61
N LEU A 37 -7.49 4.04 12.12
CA LEU A 37 -7.75 5.26 11.37
C LEU A 37 -6.47 5.97 10.91
N ASP A 38 -5.45 6.02 11.76
CA ASP A 38 -4.14 6.60 11.43
C ASP A 38 -3.45 5.80 10.32
N ALA A 39 -3.46 4.47 10.39
CA ALA A 39 -2.93 3.62 9.34
C ALA A 39 -3.65 3.82 8.00
N LEU A 40 -4.99 3.85 8.00
CA LEU A 40 -5.79 4.12 6.80
C LEU A 40 -5.56 5.54 6.27
N SER A 41 -5.28 6.52 7.13
CA SER A 41 -4.94 7.88 6.74
C SER A 41 -3.63 7.93 5.95
N ILE A 42 -2.59 7.26 6.45
CA ILE A 42 -1.29 7.15 5.78
C ILE A 42 -1.43 6.45 4.43
N LEU A 43 -2.19 5.35 4.38
CA LEU A 43 -2.45 4.63 3.12
C LEU A 43 -3.14 5.53 2.10
N ARG A 44 -4.18 6.26 2.51
CA ARG A 44 -4.89 7.22 1.65
C ARG A 44 -3.98 8.34 1.15
N ALA A 45 -3.18 8.93 2.04
CA ALA A 45 -2.20 9.95 1.67
C ALA A 45 -1.14 9.43 0.68
N SER A 46 -0.85 8.13 0.72
CA SER A 46 0.06 7.46 -0.21
C SER A 46 -0.60 7.04 -1.53
N GLY A 47 -1.88 7.38 -1.73
CA GLY A 47 -2.64 7.06 -2.95
C GLY A 47 -3.36 5.71 -2.90
N PHE A 48 -3.54 5.13 -1.71
CA PHE A 48 -4.18 3.83 -1.52
C PHE A 48 -5.48 4.00 -0.73
N GLY A 49 -6.62 3.79 -1.40
CA GLY A 49 -7.95 3.92 -0.80
C GLY A 49 -9.04 3.41 -1.73
N GLU A 50 -10.30 3.47 -1.28
CA GLU A 50 -11.44 3.07 -2.10
C GLU A 50 -11.46 3.85 -3.43
N GLY A 51 -11.51 3.13 -4.55
CA GLY A 51 -11.47 3.70 -5.90
C GLY A 51 -10.07 3.95 -6.50
N PHE A 52 -8.98 3.79 -5.73
CA PHE A 52 -7.61 3.89 -6.23
C PHE A 52 -7.03 2.49 -6.52
N TYR A 53 -6.93 2.14 -7.80
CA TYR A 53 -6.32 0.88 -8.27
C TYR A 53 -4.88 1.15 -8.70
N VAL A 54 -3.90 0.66 -7.94
CA VAL A 54 -2.56 0.41 -8.48
C VAL A 54 -2.48 -1.09 -8.72
N ASP A 55 -2.56 -1.50 -9.99
CA ASP A 55 -2.29 -2.90 -10.34
C ASP A 55 -0.85 -3.20 -9.95
N GLN A 56 -0.63 -4.30 -9.23
CA GLN A 56 0.72 -4.74 -8.92
C GLN A 56 1.53 -5.00 -10.20
N ARG A 57 0.88 -5.45 -11.29
CA ARG A 57 1.49 -5.53 -12.62
C ARG A 57 1.83 -4.17 -13.21
N GLU A 58 1.07 -3.12 -12.91
CA GLU A 58 1.38 -1.75 -13.35
C GLU A 58 2.60 -1.21 -12.60
N TYR A 59 2.70 -1.46 -11.29
CA TYR A 59 3.90 -1.12 -10.51
C TYR A 59 5.14 -1.89 -10.98
N GLU A 60 5.02 -3.20 -11.19
CA GLU A 60 6.11 -4.04 -11.74
C GLU A 60 6.48 -3.60 -13.16
N ASN A 61 5.50 -3.25 -13.99
CA ASN A 61 5.73 -2.69 -15.33
C ASN A 61 6.39 -1.31 -15.27
N ARG A 62 6.07 -0.45 -14.29
CA ARG A 62 6.79 0.82 -14.08
C ARG A 62 8.25 0.58 -13.69
N GLY A 63 8.52 -0.43 -12.85
CA GLY A 63 9.89 -0.86 -12.55
C GLY A 63 10.63 -1.40 -13.78
N ARG A 64 9.94 -2.15 -14.65
CA ARG A 64 10.48 -2.62 -15.94
C ARG A 64 10.73 -1.48 -16.91
N LEU A 65 9.75 -0.59 -17.12
CA LEU A 65 9.84 0.58 -17.98
C LEU A 65 10.92 1.54 -17.48
N ALA A 66 11.04 1.80 -16.19
CA ALA A 66 12.12 2.63 -15.65
C ALA A 66 13.51 2.03 -15.91
N ARG A 67 13.62 0.70 -16.04
CA ARG A 67 14.86 -0.01 -16.36
C ARG A 67 15.12 -0.08 -17.87
N GLU A 68 14.06 -0.13 -18.67
CA GLU A 68 14.09 -0.13 -20.15
C GLU A 68 14.29 1.28 -20.73
N PHE A 69 13.85 2.31 -20.01
CA PHE A 69 14.01 3.73 -20.33
C PHE A 69 15.01 4.45 -19.41
N ALA A 70 15.79 3.69 -18.62
CA ALA A 70 16.98 4.23 -17.98
C ALA A 70 17.87 4.82 -19.09
N PRO A 71 18.21 6.10 -19.01
CA PRO A 71 18.57 6.85 -20.19
C PRO A 71 19.85 6.30 -20.81
N VAL A 72 19.82 6.18 -22.13
CA VAL A 72 20.97 6.18 -23.05
C VAL A 72 21.70 7.52 -22.93
N ILE A 73 22.10 7.94 -21.73
CA ILE A 73 22.91 9.14 -21.47
C ILE A 73 24.42 8.78 -21.48
N GLY A 74 24.78 7.49 -21.38
CA GLY A 74 26.18 7.05 -21.38
C GLY A 74 26.82 6.75 -22.75
N ALA A 75 26.04 6.64 -23.83
CA ALA A 75 26.57 6.16 -25.13
C ALA A 75 26.79 7.25 -26.19
N ALA A 76 26.49 8.52 -25.88
CA ALA A 76 26.67 9.65 -26.80
C ALA A 76 27.83 10.61 -26.41
N LEU A 77 28.65 10.23 -25.42
CA LEU A 77 29.80 11.01 -24.93
C LEU A 77 31.13 10.23 -24.93
N ALA A 78 31.28 9.22 -25.80
CA ALA A 78 32.55 8.53 -26.05
C ALA A 78 32.99 8.72 -27.51
#